data_AF-A0A3D3K905-F1
#
_entry.id   AF-A0A3D3K905-F1
#
_cell.length_a   1.000
_cell.length_b   1.000
_cell.length_c   1.000
_cell.angle_alpha   90.00
_cell.angle_beta   90.00
_cell.angle_gamma   90.00
#
_symmetry.space_group_name_H-M   'P 1'
#
loop_
_entity.id
_entity.type
_entity.pdbx_description
1 polymer ?
#
loop_
_entity_poly.entity_id
_entity_poly.type
_entity_poly.pdbx_seq_one_letter_code
_entity_poly.pdbx_strand_id
1 'polypeptide(L)'
;VDARRMEVYAQLFDTEGRPQGDVAAVVVDSESFGDERRSGRPFVIFGSGARKCAEVLPGATFVEVTPSARGLARLAEEALRAGRTEDVAYFEPFYLKDFVVTTSKKKLFG
;
A
#
# COMPACT_ATOMS: atom_id res chain seq x y z
N VAL A 1 1.56 -1.18 -2.28
CA VAL A 1 1.36 -0.11 -3.28
C VAL A 1 2.70 0.54 -3.57
N ASP A 2 3.00 0.77 -4.84
CA ASP A 2 4.24 1.45 -5.26
C ASP A 2 4.32 2.86 -4.69
N ALA A 3 5.43 3.21 -4.03
CA ALA A 3 5.70 4.56 -3.53
C ALA A 3 6.99 5.12 -4.17
N ARG A 4 7.91 5.68 -3.39
CA ARG A 4 9.18 6.25 -3.88
C ARG A 4 10.17 5.15 -4.32
N ARG A 5 11.39 5.56 -4.70
CA ARG A 5 12.46 4.64 -5.08
C ARG A 5 12.76 3.69 -3.92
N MET A 6 12.66 2.38 -4.18
CA MET A 6 12.80 1.33 -3.17
C MET A 6 11.88 1.50 -1.96
N GLU A 7 10.74 2.17 -2.11
CA GLU A 7 9.76 2.34 -1.03
C GLU A 7 8.38 1.87 -1.51
N VAL A 8 7.65 1.22 -0.62
CA VAL A 8 6.27 0.78 -0.83
C VAL A 8 5.40 1.19 0.35
N TYR A 9 4.14 1.51 0.09
CA TYR A 9 3.12 1.52 1.13
C TYR A 9 2.55 0.11 1.25
N ALA A 10 2.71 -0.51 2.42
CA ALA A 10 2.34 -1.89 2.66
C ALA A 10 1.50 -2.02 3.92
N GLN A 11 0.60 -3.00 3.91
CA GLN A 11 -0.13 -3.46 5.07
C GLN A 11 -0.17 -4.97 5.01
N LEU A 12 0.04 -5.62 6.14
CA LEU A 12 0.01 -7.07 6.26
C LEU A 12 -1.43 -7.54 6.51
N PHE A 13 -1.78 -8.68 5.92
CA PHE A 13 -3.08 -9.31 6.09
C PHE A 13 -2.91 -10.78 6.42
N ASP A 14 -3.81 -11.32 7.24
CA ASP A 14 -3.95 -12.75 7.41
C ASP A 14 -4.68 -13.41 6.22
N THR A 15 -4.82 -14.74 6.26
CA THR A 15 -5.51 -15.51 5.21
C THR A 15 -7.01 -15.24 5.12
N GLU A 16 -7.59 -14.62 6.14
CA GLU A 16 -9.00 -14.23 6.18
C GLU A 16 -9.20 -12.77 5.73
N GLY A 17 -8.13 -12.11 5.27
CA GLY A 17 -8.13 -10.73 4.81
C GLY A 17 -8.19 -9.69 5.93
N ARG A 18 -7.89 -10.04 7.20
CA ARG A 18 -7.87 -9.06 8.28
C ARG A 18 -6.50 -8.37 8.36
N PRO A 19 -6.45 -7.04 8.47
CA PRO A 19 -5.19 -6.31 8.61
C PRO A 19 -4.50 -6.67 9.93
N GLN A 20 -3.18 -6.83 9.88
CA GLN A 20 -2.31 -7.17 11.03
C GLN A 20 -1.53 -5.95 11.55
N GLY A 21 -2.07 -4.74 11.33
CA GLY A 21 -1.44 -3.47 11.66
C GLY A 21 -1.87 -2.37 10.69
N ASP A 22 -1.35 -1.16 10.89
CA ASP A 22 -1.62 -0.03 10.01
C ASP A 22 -0.83 -0.10 8.71
N VAL A 23 -1.23 0.72 7.73
CA VAL A 23 -0.45 0.93 6.51
C VAL A 23 0.86 1.62 6.87
N ALA A 24 1.98 1.08 6.41
CA ALA A 24 3.32 1.61 6.66
C ALA A 24 4.06 1.94 5.36
N ALA A 25 4.88 3.00 5.40
CA ALA A 25 5.89 3.25 4.40
C ALA A 25 7.12 2.39 4.70
N VAL A 26 7.40 1.43 3.82
CA VAL A 26 8.49 0.46 3.97
C VAL A 26 9.53 0.72 2.90
N VAL A 27 10.74 1.07 3.32
CA VAL A 27 11.91 1.04 2.44
C VAL A 27 12.30 -0.43 2.29
N VAL A 28 12.26 -0.93 1.05
CA VAL A 28 12.45 -2.34 0.73
C VAL A 28 13.94 -2.66 0.64
N ASP A 29 14.38 -3.56 1.52
CA ASP A 29 15.71 -4.16 1.57
C ASP A 29 15.61 -5.69 1.77
N SER A 30 16.74 -6.39 1.93
CA SER A 30 16.76 -7.86 2.07
C SER A 30 16.14 -8.38 3.38
N GLU A 31 16.04 -7.53 4.40
CA GLU A 31 15.52 -7.87 5.73
C GLU A 31 14.03 -7.57 5.90
N SER A 32 13.46 -6.81 4.96
CA SER A 32 12.05 -6.44 4.95
C SER A 32 11.13 -7.68 5.03
N PHE A 33 10.09 -7.58 5.86
CA PHE A 33 9.14 -8.67 6.15
C PHE A 33 9.80 -9.97 6.63
N GLY A 34 10.93 -9.86 7.32
CA GLY A 34 11.75 -11.01 7.70
C GLY A 34 11.01 -12.04 8.55
N ASP A 35 10.20 -11.60 9.51
CA ASP A 35 9.49 -12.49 10.42
C ASP A 35 8.36 -13.25 9.71
N GLU A 36 7.67 -12.58 8.79
CA GLU A 36 6.63 -13.18 7.96
C GLU A 36 7.23 -14.20 7.00
N ARG A 37 8.34 -13.86 6.34
CA ARG A 37 9.04 -14.77 5.42
C ARG A 37 9.65 -15.99 6.12
N ARG A 38 10.13 -15.83 7.36
CA ARG A 38 10.72 -16.93 8.16
C ARG A 38 9.68 -17.77 8.91
N SER A 39 8.40 -17.39 8.87
CA SER A 39 7.33 -18.08 9.61
C SER A 39 7.01 -19.50 9.12
N GLY A 40 7.63 -19.97 8.02
CA GLY A 40 7.39 -21.29 7.44
C GLY A 40 6.06 -21.41 6.69
N ARG A 41 5.29 -20.32 6.58
CA ARG A 41 4.05 -20.24 5.81
C ARG A 41 4.29 -19.50 4.48
N PRO A 42 3.49 -19.76 3.43
CA PRO A 42 3.56 -18.97 2.21
C PRO A 42 3.37 -17.49 2.50
N PHE A 43 4.34 -16.66 2.11
CA PHE A 43 4.25 -15.21 2.18
C PHE A 43 4.00 -14.64 0.79
N VAL A 44 2.82 -14.03 0.60
CA VAL A 44 2.37 -13.55 -0.71
C VAL A 44 2.43 -12.03 -0.75
N ILE A 45 3.15 -11.50 -1.75
CA ILE A 45 3.23 -10.06 -2.01
C ILE A 45 2.51 -9.77 -3.32
N PHE A 46 1.58 -8.81 -3.29
CA PHE A 46 0.79 -8.41 -4.45
C PHE A 46 0.56 -6.89 -4.51
N GLY A 47 0.03 -6.43 -5.64
CA GLY A 47 -0.25 -5.01 -5.91
C GLY A 47 0.92 -4.29 -6.58
N SER A 48 0.75 -2.99 -6.86
CA SER A 48 1.64 -2.22 -7.74
C SER A 48 3.11 -2.16 -7.29
N GLY A 49 3.39 -2.29 -6.00
CA GLY A 49 4.75 -2.27 -5.44
C GLY A 49 5.44 -3.64 -5.43
N ALA A 50 4.75 -4.72 -5.79
CA ALA A 50 5.26 -6.09 -5.69
C ALA A 50 6.54 -6.30 -6.53
N ARG A 51 6.65 -5.64 -7.68
CA ARG A 51 7.81 -5.75 -8.56
C ARG A 51 9.11 -5.27 -7.90
N LYS A 52 9.07 -4.16 -7.14
CA LYS A 52 10.24 -3.67 -6.36
C LYS A 52 10.69 -4.69 -5.32
N CYS A 53 9.73 -5.36 -4.69
CA CYS A 53 9.99 -6.40 -3.70
C CYS A 53 10.61 -7.65 -4.33
N ALA A 54 10.18 -8.05 -5.54
CA ALA A 54 10.65 -9.26 -6.22
C ALA A 54 12.15 -9.25 -6.51
N GLU A 55 12.73 -8.08 -6.79
CA GLU A 55 14.16 -7.95 -7.05
C GLU A 55 15.03 -8.11 -5.79
N VAL A 56 14.45 -7.89 -4.60
CA VAL A 56 15.20 -7.76 -3.34
C VAL A 56 14.88 -8.87 -2.33
N LEU A 57 13.66 -9.41 -2.37
CA LEU A 57 13.13 -10.35 -1.39
C LEU A 57 13.00 -11.76 -1.98
N PRO A 58 14.08 -12.57 -1.98
CA PRO A 58 13.99 -13.96 -2.37
C PRO A 58 13.09 -14.74 -1.39
N GLY A 59 12.36 -15.74 -1.90
CA GLY A 59 11.53 -16.63 -1.09
C GLY A 59 10.12 -16.13 -0.77
N ALA A 60 9.72 -14.96 -1.26
CA ALA A 60 8.32 -14.55 -1.27
C ALA A 60 7.63 -14.98 -2.58
N THR A 61 6.33 -15.26 -2.51
CA THR A 61 5.50 -15.52 -3.69
C THR A 61 4.92 -14.19 -4.19
N PHE A 62 5.14 -13.89 -5.47
CA PHE A 62 4.64 -12.66 -6.08
C PHE A 62 3.44 -12.97 -6.98
N VAL A 63 2.35 -12.24 -6.78
CA VAL A 63 1.12 -12.41 -7.56
C VAL A 63 0.71 -11.07 -8.14
N GLU A 64 0.53 -11.02 -9.46
CA GLU A 64 -0.09 -9.89 -10.11
C GLU A 64 -1.61 -9.96 -9.92
N VAL A 65 -2.18 -8.88 -9.39
CA VAL A 65 -3.62 -8.76 -9.16
C VAL A 65 -4.11 -7.45 -9.74
N THR A 66 -5.28 -7.49 -10.37
CA THR A 66 -6.00 -6.30 -10.82
C THR A 66 -7.18 -6.05 -9.89
N PRO A 67 -7.28 -4.88 -9.24
CA PRO A 67 -8.40 -4.59 -8.36
C PRO A 67 -9.71 -4.62 -9.17
N SER A 68 -10.75 -5.23 -8.59
CA SER A 68 -12.08 -5.33 -9.21
C SER A 68 -13.11 -4.63 -8.35
N ALA A 69 -13.93 -3.77 -8.97
CA ALA A 69 -15.06 -3.12 -8.32
C ALA A 69 -16.04 -4.13 -7.71
N ARG A 70 -16.14 -5.34 -8.29
CA ARG A 70 -17.00 -6.41 -7.77
C ARG A 70 -16.64 -6.79 -6.33
N GLY A 71 -15.35 -6.79 -5.99
CA GLY A 71 -14.88 -7.09 -4.63
C GLY A 71 -15.22 -6.00 -3.61
N LEU A 72 -15.50 -4.78 -4.08
CA LEU A 72 -15.82 -3.63 -3.23
C LEU A 72 -17.33 -3.42 -3.03
N ALA A 73 -18.17 -3.99 -3.88
CA ALA A 73 -19.61 -3.72 -3.89
C ALA A 73 -20.29 -3.96 -2.53
N ARG A 74 -20.02 -5.12 -1.90
CA ARG A 74 -20.57 -5.44 -0.58
C ARG A 74 -20.09 -4.48 0.51
N LEU A 75 -18.79 -4.17 0.51
CA LEU A 75 -18.20 -3.26 1.51
C LEU A 75 -18.77 -1.83 1.37
N ALA A 76 -18.96 -1.37 0.13
CA ALA A 76 -19.56 -0.08 -0.15
C ALA A 76 -21.04 -0.02 0.28
N GLU A 77 -21.81 -1.09 0.03
CA GLU A 77 -23.20 -1.17 0.49
C GLU A 77 -23.30 -1.15 2.03
N GLU A 78 -22.45 -1.90 2.73
CA GLU A 78 -22.40 -1.91 4.19
C GLU A 78 -22.03 -0.53 4.77
N ALA A 79 -21.06 0.16 4.15
CA ALA A 79 -20.71 1.52 4.53
C ALA A 79 -21.87 2.50 4.31
N LEU A 80 -22.53 2.42 3.15
CA LEU A 80 -23.67 3.27 2.82
C LEU A 80 -24.85 3.07 3.78
N ARG A 81 -25.22 1.82 4.06
CA ARG A 81 -26.30 1.49 5.01
C ARG A 81 -26.00 1.96 6.44
N ALA A 82 -24.73 1.99 6.81
CA ALA A 82 -24.28 2.50 8.10
C ALA A 82 -24.08 4.03 8.13
N GLY A 83 -24.39 4.75 7.05
CA GLY A 83 -24.20 6.19 6.94
C GLY A 83 -22.72 6.63 6.92
N ARG A 84 -21.79 5.72 6.62
CA ARG A 84 -20.36 6.00 6.50
C ARG A 84 -20.05 6.51 5.09
N THR A 85 -20.36 7.76 4.85
CA THR A 85 -20.07 8.48 3.60
C THR A 85 -19.28 9.74 3.90
N GLU A 86 -18.40 10.13 2.98
CA GLU A 86 -17.59 11.34 3.11
C GLU A 86 -18.15 12.46 2.24
N ASP A 87 -18.02 13.72 2.69
CA ASP A 87 -18.32 14.88 1.85
C ASP A 87 -17.15 15.13 0.90
N VAL A 88 -17.42 15.07 -0.41
CA VAL A 88 -16.41 15.26 -1.46
C VAL A 88 -15.65 16.59 -1.33
N ALA A 89 -16.30 17.65 -0.82
CA ALA A 89 -15.67 18.96 -0.67
C ALA A 89 -14.68 19.03 0.51
N TYR A 90 -14.84 18.15 1.50
CA TYR A 90 -14.05 18.15 2.74
C TYR A 90 -13.24 16.86 2.95
N PHE A 91 -13.38 15.90 2.04
CA PHE A 91 -12.63 14.65 2.10
C PHE A 91 -11.14 14.89 1.88
N GLU A 92 -10.33 14.48 2.86
CA GLU A 92 -8.89 14.40 2.70
C GLU A 92 -8.49 12.95 2.43
N PRO A 93 -7.85 12.66 1.29
CA PRO A 93 -7.30 11.34 1.04
C PRO A 93 -6.31 10.95 2.13
N PHE A 94 -6.27 9.66 2.47
CA PHE A 94 -5.27 9.14 3.40
C PHE A 94 -3.87 9.16 2.77
N TYR A 95 -3.20 10.30 2.88
CA TYR A 95 -1.83 10.48 2.45
C TYR A 95 -0.89 9.93 3.53
N LEU A 96 -0.21 8.82 3.22
CA LEU A 96 0.80 8.24 4.13
C LEU A 96 2.07 9.09 4.27
N LYS A 97 2.12 10.26 3.63
CA LYS A 97 3.23 11.19 3.67
C LYS A 97 2.73 12.62 3.47
N ASP A 98 3.27 13.52 4.27
CA ASP A 98 3.02 14.95 4.12
C ASP A 98 3.43 15.45 2.73
N PHE A 99 2.60 16.32 2.16
CA PHE A 99 2.91 17.00 0.92
C PHE A 99 4.12 17.91 1.11
N VAL A 100 5.28 17.53 0.56
CA VAL A 100 6.50 18.36 0.63
C VAL A 100 6.48 19.37 -0.51
N VAL A 101 6.12 20.61 -0.21
CA VAL A 101 6.29 21.74 -1.15
C VAL A 101 7.79 21.96 -1.35
N THR A 102 8.29 21.71 -2.57
CA THR A 102 9.66 22.09 -2.93
C THR A 102 9.62 23.45 -3.63
N THR A 103 10.34 24.43 -3.11
CA THR A 103 10.52 25.72 -3.78
C THR A 103 11.21 25.50 -5.12
N SER A 104 10.56 25.96 -6.20
CA SER A 104 11.09 25.89 -7.56
C SER A 104 12.50 26.49 -7.63
N LYS A 105 13.48 25.74 -8.16
CA LYS A 105 14.85 26.22 -8.39
C LYS A 105 14.98 27.05 -9.67
N LYS A 106 13.89 27.31 -10.40
CA LYS A 106 13.95 28.19 -11.58
C LYS A 106 14.25 29.61 -11.13
N LYS A 107 15.46 30.10 -11.43
CA LYS A 107 15.74 31.53 -11.47
C LYS A 107 14.92 32.12 -12.61
N LEU A 108 13.80 32.77 -12.27
CA LEU A 108 12.95 33.46 -13.26
C LEU A 108 13.54 34.79 -13.73
N PHE A 109 14.61 35.26 -13.09
CA PHE A 109 15.36 36.44 -13.52
C PHE A 109 16.86 36.17 -13.35
N GLY A 110 17.62 36.56 -14.37
CA GLY A 110 19.09 36.63 -14.34
C GLY A 110 19.58 37.82 -13.55
#